data_AF-A0A844F137-F1
#
_entry.id   AF-A0A844F137-F1
#
_cell.length_a   1.000
_cell.length_b   1.000
_cell.length_c   1.000
_cell.angle_alpha   90.00
_cell.angle_beta   90.00
_cell.angle_gamma   90.00
#
_symmetry.space_group_name_H-M   'P 1'
#
loop_
_entity.id
_entity.type
_entity.pdbx_description
1 polymer ?
#
loop_
_entity_poly.entity_id
_entity_poly.type
_entity_poly.pdbx_seq_one_letter_code
_entity_poly.pdbx_strand_id
1 'polypeptide(L)' 'MTKCCYIKIIGLKFDALEGLQIVVDTNVCNYKEAGEYAEKYNDGHIIFVGIPCEYTYRK' A
#
# COMPACT_ATOMS: atom_id res chain seq x y z
N MET A 1 12.03 -0.89 23.50
CA MET A 1 11.11 -1.36 22.44
C MET A 1 11.52 -0.65 21.15
N THR A 2 11.98 -1.38 20.14
CA THR A 2 12.28 -0.78 18.84
C THR A 2 10.96 -0.65 18.08
N LYS A 3 10.57 0.59 17.76
CA LYS A 3 9.44 0.89 16.90
C LYS A 3 9.94 1.15 15.49
N CYS A 4 9.25 0.59 14.51
CA CYS A 4 9.49 0.91 13.11
C CYS A 4 8.15 1.26 12.48
N CYS A 5 8.12 2.40 11.80
CA CYS A 5 6.97 2.90 11.07
C CYS A 5 7.15 2.54 9.60
N TYR A 6 6.06 2.16 8.94
CA TYR A 6 6.01 1.93 7.51
C TYR A 6 4.64 2.33 6.98
N ILE A 7 4.53 2.53 5.67
CA ILE A 7 3.26 2.70 4.99
C ILE A 7 2.95 1.39 4.25
N LYS A 8 1.84 0.75 4.60
CA LYS A 8 1.27 -0.35 3.81
C LYS A 8 0.55 0.26 2.62
N ILE A 9 0.84 -0.20 1.43
CA ILE A 9 0.15 0.19 0.19
C ILE A 9 -0.72 -0.97 -0.25
N ILE A 10 -2.02 -0.72 -0.39
CA ILE A 10 -2.99 -1.63 -1.00
C ILE A 10 -3.47 -1.01 -2.30
N GLY A 11 -3.30 -1.72 -3.42
CA GLY A 11 -3.88 -1.34 -4.70
C GLY A 11 -5.11 -2.18 -4.97
N LEU A 12 -6.22 -1.50 -5.24
CA LEU A 12 -7.52 -2.10 -5.48
C LEU A 12 -7.93 -1.88 -6.93
N LYS A 13 -8.38 -2.94 -7.60
CA LYS A 13 -8.93 -2.87 -8.95
C LYS A 13 -10.33 -3.48 -8.96
N PHE A 14 -11.29 -2.77 -9.54
CA PHE A 14 -12.63 -3.31 -9.71
C PHE A 14 -12.76 -3.96 -11.08
N ASP A 15 -13.23 -5.19 -11.09
CA ASP A 15 -13.60 -5.94 -12.28
C ASP A 15 -15.09 -6.32 -12.20
N ALA A 16 -15.81 -6.26 -13.32
CA ALA A 16 -17.25 -6.49 -13.34
C ALA A 16 -17.64 -7.96 -13.10
N LEU A 17 -16.73 -8.89 -13.39
CA LEU A 17 -16.92 -10.33 -13.20
C LEU A 17 -16.37 -10.78 -11.85
N GLU A 18 -15.19 -10.28 -11.49
CA GLU A 18 -14.43 -10.73 -10.32
C GLU A 18 -14.62 -9.83 -9.08
N GLY A 19 -15.34 -8.71 -9.21
CA GLY A 19 -15.57 -7.75 -8.13
C GLY A 19 -14.31 -6.96 -7.75
N LEU A 20 -14.20 -6.61 -6.46
CA LEU A 20 -13.05 -5.84 -5.95
C LEU A 20 -11.86 -6.77 -5.70
N GLN A 21 -10.75 -6.53 -6.40
CA GLN A 21 -9.53 -7.31 -6.34
C GLN A 21 -8.39 -6.52 -5.70
N ILE A 22 -7.56 -7.18 -4.90
CA ILE A 22 -6.30 -6.62 -4.41
C ILE A 22 -5.21 -6.99 -5.42
N VAL A 23 -4.66 -5.99 -6.10
CA VAL A 23 -3.63 -6.17 -7.15
C VAL A 23 -2.26 -5.69 -6.71
N VAL A 24 -2.18 -4.92 -5.62
CA VAL A 24 -0.94 -4.52 -4.96
C VAL A 24 -1.09 -4.74 -3.47
N ASP A 25 -0.08 -5.37 -2.88
CA ASP A 25 0.14 -5.46 -1.44
C ASP A 25 1.65 -5.29 -1.22
N THR A 26 2.06 -4.16 -0.64
CA THR A 26 3.47 -3.92 -0.31
C THR A 26 3.65 -2.95 0.86
N ASN A 27 4.87 -2.88 1.41
CA ASN A 27 5.25 -1.95 2.47
C ASN A 27 6.38 -1.03 1.98
N VAL A 28 6.32 0.25 2.34
CA VAL A 28 7.37 1.25 2.07
C VAL A 28 7.71 2.05 3.32
N CYS A 29 8.83 2.76 3.33
CA CYS A 29 9.35 3.37 4.55
C CYS A 29 8.62 4.67 4.93
N ASN A 30 8.04 5.37 3.96
CA ASN A 30 7.48 6.71 4.17
C ASN A 30 6.43 7.08 3.11
N TYR A 31 5.74 8.21 3.33
CA TYR A 31 4.71 8.71 2.41
C TYR A 31 5.24 9.11 1.03
N LYS A 32 6.50 9.54 0.93
CA LYS A 32 7.12 9.92 -0.34
C LYS A 32 7.27 8.69 -1.24
N GLU A 33 7.87 7.63 -0.72
CA GLU A 33 7.98 6.34 -1.42
C GLU A 33 6.60 5.78 -1.78
N ALA A 34 5.59 5.98 -0.93
CA ALA A 34 4.22 5.55 -1.23
C ALA A 34 3.62 6.29 -2.43
N GLY A 35 3.83 7.61 -2.50
CA GLY A 35 3.41 8.42 -3.65
C GLY A 35 4.14 8.02 -4.93
N GLU A 36 5.46 7.87 -4.87
CA GLU A 36 6.28 7.41 -6.00
C GLU A 36 5.86 6.02 -6.50
N TYR A 37 5.51 5.11 -5.58
CA TYR A 37 4.99 3.80 -5.93
C TYR A 37 3.63 3.92 -6.64
N ALA A 38 2.69 4.69 -6.08
CA ALA A 38 1.37 4.87 -6.66
C ALA A 38 1.47 5.46 -8.07
N GLU A 39 2.31 6.49 -8.27
CA GLU A 39 2.52 7.12 -9.59
C GLU A 39 3.12 6.14 -10.60
N LYS A 40 4.14 5.37 -10.20
CA LYS A 40 4.83 4.42 -11.08
C LYS A 40 3.93 3.28 -11.58
N TYR A 41 3.00 2.82 -10.73
CA TYR A 41 2.14 1.67 -11.03
C TYR A 41 0.69 2.08 -11.36
N ASN A 42 0.43 3.36 -11.55
CA ASN A 42 -0.89 3.85 -11.93
C ASN A 42 -1.22 3.50 -13.38
N ASP A 43 -2.17 2.60 -13.58
CA ASP A 43 -2.73 2.26 -14.90
C ASP A 43 -4.04 3.02 -15.22
N GLY A 44 -4.44 3.96 -14.36
CA GLY A 44 -5.70 4.72 -14.45
C GLY A 44 -6.92 3.98 -13.89
N HIS A 45 -6.79 2.73 -13.48
CA HIS A 45 -7.88 1.87 -12.99
C HIS A 45 -7.62 1.28 -11.60
N ILE A 46 -6.41 1.46 -11.06
CA ILE A 46 -6.05 1.03 -9.71
C ILE A 46 -6.27 2.19 -8.73
N ILE A 47 -7.00 1.91 -7.65
CA ILE A 47 -7.14 2.80 -6.50
C ILE A 47 -6.07 2.42 -5.47
N PHE A 48 -5.16 3.32 -5.16
CA PHE A 48 -4.12 3.10 -4.16
C PHE A 48 -4.55 3.65 -2.79
N VAL A 49 -4.43 2.81 -1.75
CA VAL A 49 -4.69 3.15 -0.36
C VAL A 49 -3.38 3.01 0.43
N GLY A 50 -2.86 4.13 0.95
CA GLY A 50 -1.72 4.16 1.86
C GLY A 50 -2.17 4.15 3.32
N ILE A 51 -1.74 3.14 4.08
CA ILE A 51 -2.12 2.95 5.48
C ILE A 51 -0.85 3.09 6.35
N PRO A 52 -0.75 4.12 7.21
CA PRO A 52 0.36 4.21 8.15
C PRO A 52 0.28 3.09 9.18
N CYS A 53 1.39 2.41 9.42
CA CYS A 53 1.50 1.28 10.31
C CYS A 53 2.74 1.40 11.20
N GLU A 54 2.65 0.81 12.39
CA GLU A 54 3.79 0.64 13.30
C GLU A 54 3.88 -0.83 13.70
N TYR A 55 5.08 -1.41 13.66
CA TYR A 55 5.32 -2.68 14.34
C TYR A 55 6.21 -2.46 15.57
N THR A 56 5.93 -3.22 16.62
CA THR A 56 6.67 -3.20 17.87
C THR A 56 7.22 -4.59 18.15
N TYR A 57 8.54 -4.75 18.14
CA TYR A 57 9.16 -5.97 18.63
C TYR A 57 9.14 -5.99 20.16
N ARG A 58 8.49 -7.00 20.74
CA ARG A 58 8.74 -7.41 22.13
C ARG A 58 9.89 -8.41 22.08
N LYS A 59 11.00 -8.08 22.75
CA LYS A 59 12.06 -9.06 23.04
C LYS A 59 11.53 -10.08 24.04
#